data_AF-L8FNR6-F1
#
_entry.id   AF-L8FNR6-F1
#
_cell.length_a   1.000
_cell.length_b   1.000
_cell.length_c   1.000
_cell.angle_alpha   90.00
_cell.angle_beta   90.00
_cell.angle_gamma   90.00
#
_symmetry.space_group_name_H-M   'P 1'
#
loop_
_entity.id
_entity.type
_entity.pdbx_description
1 polymer ?
#
loop_
_entity_poly.entity_id
_entity_poly.type
_entity_poly.pdbx_seq_one_letter_code
_entity_poly.pdbx_strand_id
1 'polypeptide(L)'
;MSYIQVEWMTAQDTGMEGYLVLGVTTRLAIYDYTCAIPRNISDDDFDDPTTELPPSEALEEATEASYTIVKGRLILVLGGIIELIGSRTKIRREDLEKHGEARLEARELIPRYLPVQPFTPTASDTATAKLQRSRIDVDSVYHLGRCLLFRKFVPQARRYPAAIEYRDNCIDAAMILLSHQAALALDHGATCPRNVQKRHFHRLTTHDFFLAAIIVAVDLYAEV
;
A
#
# COMPACT_ATOMS: atom_id res chain seq x y z
N MET A 1 2.42 -24.42 6.02
CA MET A 1 2.11 -23.88 4.66
C MET A 1 1.83 -22.37 4.69
N SER A 2 1.14 -21.86 5.71
CA SER A 2 0.85 -20.43 5.98
C SER A 2 2.10 -19.58 6.23
N TYR A 3 3.02 -20.03 7.09
CA TYR A 3 4.27 -19.32 7.41
C TYR A 3 5.10 -19.02 6.15
N ILE A 4 5.21 -20.01 5.26
CA ILE A 4 5.87 -19.87 3.96
C ILE A 4 5.17 -18.82 3.09
N GLN A 5 3.83 -18.81 3.01
CA GLN A 5 3.07 -17.82 2.24
C GLN A 5 3.19 -16.38 2.79
N VAL A 6 3.23 -16.21 4.11
CA VAL A 6 3.44 -14.90 4.76
C VAL A 6 4.86 -14.40 4.49
N GLU A 7 5.87 -15.27 4.64
CA GLU A 7 7.27 -14.96 4.33
C GLU A 7 7.47 -14.57 2.85
N TRP A 8 6.71 -15.18 1.94
CA TRP A 8 6.71 -14.80 0.52
C TRP A 8 5.97 -13.51 0.21
N MET A 9 4.85 -13.21 0.88
CA MET A 9 4.20 -11.89 0.72
C MET A 9 5.11 -10.78 1.25
N THR A 10 5.84 -11.02 2.33
CA THR A 10 6.89 -10.09 2.77
C THR A 10 8.03 -10.02 1.76
N ALA A 11 8.43 -11.13 1.13
CA ALA A 11 9.45 -11.13 0.08
C ALA A 11 8.97 -10.49 -1.24
N GLN A 12 7.67 -10.52 -1.55
CA GLN A 12 7.05 -9.77 -2.66
C GLN A 12 7.01 -8.28 -2.37
N ASP A 13 6.74 -7.88 -1.12
CA ASP A 13 6.93 -6.51 -0.62
C ASP A 13 8.38 -6.10 -0.90
N THR A 14 9.37 -6.92 -0.49
CA THR A 14 10.80 -6.69 -0.75
C THR A 14 11.19 -6.73 -2.23
N GLY A 15 10.46 -7.51 -3.04
CA GLY A 15 10.60 -7.55 -4.48
C GLY A 15 10.19 -6.21 -5.08
N MET A 16 8.96 -5.78 -4.81
CA MET A 16 8.36 -4.49 -5.22
C MET A 16 9.19 -3.28 -4.74
N GLU A 17 9.84 -3.37 -3.57
CA GLU A 17 10.81 -2.38 -3.06
C GLU A 17 11.97 -2.12 -4.02
N GLY A 18 12.51 -3.17 -4.66
CA GLY A 18 13.59 -3.03 -5.65
C GLY A 18 13.17 -2.24 -6.89
N TYR A 19 11.89 -2.31 -7.29
CA TYR A 19 11.35 -1.64 -8.47
C TYR A 19 11.22 -0.12 -8.29
N LEU A 20 10.77 0.31 -7.11
CA LEU A 20 10.58 1.73 -6.78
C LEU A 20 11.92 2.46 -6.60
N VAL A 21 12.94 1.78 -6.06
CA VAL A 21 14.25 2.39 -5.74
C VAL A 21 15.16 2.56 -6.96
N LEU A 22 15.16 1.62 -7.91
CA LEU A 22 16.15 1.62 -9.00
C LEU A 22 15.61 2.09 -10.35
N GLY A 23 14.29 2.24 -10.51
CA GLY A 23 13.70 2.50 -11.83
C GLY A 23 14.02 1.41 -12.86
N VAL A 24 14.54 0.27 -12.41
CA VAL A 24 14.86 -0.88 -13.24
C VAL A 24 13.61 -1.72 -13.30
N THR A 25 13.05 -1.85 -14.50
CA THR A 25 12.05 -2.87 -14.81
C THR A 25 12.74 -4.24 -14.81
N THR A 26 13.11 -4.79 -13.66
CA THR A 26 13.38 -6.23 -13.59
C THR A 26 12.04 -6.90 -13.71
N ARG A 27 11.75 -7.36 -14.92
CA ARG A 27 10.56 -8.09 -15.34
C ARG A 27 10.45 -9.44 -14.61
N LEU A 28 10.43 -9.48 -13.27
CA LEU A 28 9.83 -10.63 -12.60
C LEU A 28 8.34 -10.40 -12.82
N ALA A 29 7.79 -11.12 -13.79
CA ALA A 29 6.38 -11.07 -14.05
C ALA A 29 5.67 -11.35 -12.72
N ILE A 30 4.92 -10.38 -12.22
CA ILE A 30 4.00 -10.59 -11.09
C ILE A 30 3.03 -11.75 -11.42
N TYR A 31 2.91 -12.09 -12.71
CA TYR A 31 2.17 -13.22 -13.28
C TYR A 31 2.90 -14.58 -13.36
N ASP A 32 4.21 -14.69 -13.15
CA ASP A 32 4.90 -16.00 -13.23
C ASP A 32 4.76 -16.85 -11.95
N TYR A 33 3.91 -16.42 -11.00
CA TYR A 33 3.74 -17.07 -9.71
C TYR A 33 2.27 -17.50 -9.52
N THR A 34 1.99 -18.78 -9.72
CA THR A 34 0.66 -19.40 -9.63
C THR A 34 0.12 -19.59 -8.22
N CYS A 35 0.69 -18.92 -7.20
CA CYS A 35 0.26 -19.12 -5.82
C CYS A 35 -0.95 -18.24 -5.47
N ALA A 36 -2.03 -18.91 -5.01
CA ALA A 36 -3.23 -18.25 -4.52
C ALA A 36 -2.94 -17.38 -3.28
N ILE A 37 -3.77 -16.34 -3.09
CA ILE A 37 -3.79 -15.51 -1.88
C ILE A 37 -3.90 -16.43 -0.64
N PRO A 38 -3.12 -16.18 0.44
CA PRO A 38 -3.17 -17.00 1.64
C PRO A 38 -4.57 -17.01 2.26
N ARG A 39 -4.89 -18.12 2.92
CA ARG A 39 -6.15 -18.29 3.66
C ARG A 39 -6.08 -17.52 4.97
N ASN A 40 -7.20 -16.95 5.41
CA ASN A 40 -7.28 -16.28 6.69
C ASN A 40 -7.42 -17.34 7.78
N ILE A 41 -6.32 -17.68 8.44
CA ILE A 41 -6.26 -18.73 9.47
C ILE A 41 -5.44 -18.15 10.62
N SER A 42 -5.94 -18.24 11.85
CA SER A 42 -5.17 -17.83 13.04
C SER A 42 -3.96 -18.73 13.26
N ASP A 43 -2.87 -18.15 13.74
CA ASP A 43 -1.68 -18.93 14.11
C ASP A 43 -1.97 -19.92 15.26
N ASP A 44 -2.98 -19.64 16.09
CA ASP A 44 -3.41 -20.50 17.20
C ASP A 44 -4.11 -21.79 16.74
N ASP A 45 -4.55 -21.87 15.47
CA ASP A 45 -5.17 -23.07 14.90
C ASP A 45 -4.13 -24.08 14.36
N PHE A 46 -2.83 -23.77 14.46
CA PHE A 46 -1.74 -24.65 14.04
C PHE A 46 -1.15 -25.43 15.24
N ASP A 47 -1.68 -26.62 15.51
CA ASP A 47 -1.08 -27.55 16.48
C ASP A 47 -0.15 -28.58 15.80
N ASP A 48 0.83 -29.13 16.53
CA ASP A 48 1.79 -30.16 16.07
C ASP A 48 1.18 -31.41 15.36
N PRO A 49 -0.05 -31.88 15.65
CA PRO A 49 -0.68 -33.00 14.93
C PRO A 49 -1.57 -32.58 13.75
N THR A 50 -1.62 -31.31 13.35
CA THR A 50 -2.50 -30.84 12.26
C THR A 50 -2.09 -31.42 10.90
N THR A 51 -2.82 -32.43 10.43
CA THR A 51 -2.57 -33.09 9.13
C THR A 51 -3.29 -32.39 7.97
N GLU A 52 -4.33 -31.61 8.27
CA GLU A 52 -5.16 -30.88 7.30
C GLU A 52 -5.27 -29.41 7.69
N LEU A 53 -5.31 -28.49 6.70
CA LEU A 53 -5.46 -27.06 6.99
C LEU A 53 -6.88 -26.76 7.48
N PRO A 54 -7.04 -26.04 8.61
CA PRO A 54 -8.35 -25.63 9.12
C PRO A 54 -9.11 -24.76 8.11
N PRO A 55 -10.45 -24.62 8.23
CA PRO A 55 -11.26 -23.73 7.39
C PRO A 55 -10.74 -22.28 7.46
N SER A 56 -10.97 -21.50 6.40
CA SER A 56 -10.57 -20.08 6.43
C SER A 56 -11.61 -19.30 7.22
N GLU A 57 -11.16 -18.49 8.18
CA GLU A 57 -11.96 -17.50 8.89
C GLU A 57 -12.44 -16.40 7.95
N ALA A 58 -13.50 -15.70 8.37
CA ALA A 58 -13.98 -14.52 7.66
C ALA A 58 -12.92 -13.41 7.75
N LEU A 59 -12.73 -12.60 6.71
CA LEU A 59 -11.72 -11.53 6.75
C LEU A 59 -12.04 -10.43 7.79
N GLU A 60 -13.30 -10.38 8.26
CA GLU A 60 -13.73 -9.52 9.37
C GLU A 60 -13.23 -9.99 10.75
N GLU A 61 -12.88 -11.27 10.88
CA GLU A 61 -12.20 -11.80 12.05
C GLU A 61 -10.70 -11.52 11.90
N ALA A 62 -10.17 -10.68 12.79
CA ALA A 62 -8.79 -10.23 12.73
C ALA A 62 -7.84 -11.34 13.17
N THR A 63 -7.13 -11.92 12.21
CA THR A 63 -6.04 -12.88 12.43
C THR A 63 -4.69 -12.25 12.09
N GLU A 64 -3.61 -12.96 12.40
CA GLU A 64 -2.24 -12.61 11.99
C GLU A 64 -2.10 -12.48 10.46
N ALA A 65 -2.88 -13.25 9.69
CA ALA A 65 -2.86 -13.27 8.24
C ALA A 65 -3.74 -12.19 7.58
N SER A 66 -4.76 -11.67 8.27
CA SER A 66 -5.78 -10.80 7.64
C SER A 66 -5.18 -9.53 7.04
N TYR A 67 -4.29 -8.87 7.77
CA TYR A 67 -3.59 -7.68 7.28
C TYR A 67 -2.80 -7.99 6.00
N THR A 68 -2.05 -9.09 6.00
CA THR A 68 -1.20 -9.52 4.88
C THR A 68 -2.03 -9.87 3.65
N ILE A 69 -3.19 -10.51 3.84
CA ILE A 69 -4.17 -10.79 2.78
C ILE A 69 -4.69 -9.49 2.16
N VAL A 70 -5.10 -8.53 2.98
CA VAL A 70 -5.65 -7.24 2.53
C VAL A 70 -4.58 -6.44 1.79
N LYS A 71 -3.39 -6.28 2.38
CA LYS A 71 -2.26 -5.58 1.76
C LYS A 71 -1.85 -6.25 0.44
N GLY A 72 -1.77 -7.58 0.42
CA GLY A 72 -1.44 -8.36 -0.77
C GLY A 72 -2.40 -8.11 -1.94
N ARG A 73 -3.72 -8.05 -1.68
CA ARG A 73 -4.72 -7.70 -2.71
C ARG A 73 -4.48 -6.32 -3.31
N LEU A 74 -4.19 -5.32 -2.49
CA LEU A 74 -3.88 -3.96 -2.95
C LEU A 74 -2.56 -3.93 -3.74
N ILE A 75 -1.54 -4.67 -3.30
CA ILE A 75 -0.26 -4.78 -4.01
C ILE A 75 -0.44 -5.41 -5.39
N LEU A 76 -1.31 -6.40 -5.56
CA LEU A 76 -1.60 -6.99 -6.87
C LEU A 76 -2.21 -5.96 -7.84
N VAL A 77 -3.14 -5.13 -7.36
CA VAL A 77 -3.70 -4.03 -8.15
C VAL A 77 -2.63 -3.00 -8.49
N LEU A 78 -1.78 -2.65 -7.52
CA LEU A 78 -0.65 -1.73 -7.70
C LEU A 78 0.34 -2.28 -8.74
N GLY A 79 0.61 -3.58 -8.73
CA GLY A 79 1.44 -4.27 -9.71
C GLY A 79 0.92 -4.09 -11.13
N GLY A 80 -0.39 -4.23 -11.33
CA GLY A 80 -1.03 -3.94 -12.61
C GLY A 80 -0.89 -2.47 -13.05
N ILE A 81 -0.97 -1.52 -12.11
CA ILE A 81 -0.72 -0.09 -12.39
C ILE A 81 0.75 0.12 -12.80
N ILE A 82 1.69 -0.50 -12.09
CA ILE A 82 3.13 -0.41 -12.38
C ILE A 82 3.46 -0.99 -13.76
N GLU A 83 2.81 -2.09 -14.13
CA GLU A 83 2.93 -2.66 -15.48
C GLU A 83 2.39 -1.70 -16.54
N LEU A 84 1.21 -1.12 -16.31
CA LEU A 84 0.60 -0.15 -17.22
C LEU A 84 1.51 1.07 -17.44
N ILE A 85 2.07 1.65 -16.37
CA ILE A 85 2.96 2.81 -16.48
C ILE A 85 4.34 2.47 -17.02
N GLY A 86 4.80 1.21 -16.85
CA GLY A 86 6.05 0.70 -17.40
C GLY A 86 5.94 0.27 -18.87
N SER A 87 4.72 0.04 -19.36
CA SER A 87 4.45 -0.29 -20.75
C SER A 87 4.82 0.87 -21.69
N ARG A 88 5.30 0.52 -22.89
CA ARG A 88 5.54 1.49 -23.99
C ARG A 88 4.26 1.91 -24.69
N THR A 89 3.11 1.36 -24.30
CA THR A 89 1.81 1.70 -24.90
C THR A 89 1.30 3.03 -24.39
N LYS A 90 0.59 3.77 -25.25
CA LYS A 90 -0.11 4.98 -24.84
C LYS A 90 -1.25 4.58 -23.91
N ILE A 91 -1.18 4.99 -22.64
CA ILE A 91 -2.26 4.83 -21.67
C ILE A 91 -3.50 5.60 -22.16
N ARG A 92 -4.61 4.89 -22.34
CA ARG A 92 -5.91 5.42 -22.75
C ARG A 92 -6.81 5.63 -21.53
N ARG A 93 -7.94 6.31 -21.74
CA ARG A 93 -8.94 6.53 -20.68
C ARG A 93 -9.48 5.20 -20.13
N GLU A 94 -9.78 4.25 -21.02
CA GLU A 94 -10.21 2.89 -20.68
C GLU A 94 -9.24 2.20 -19.70
N ASP A 95 -7.93 2.40 -19.88
CA ASP A 95 -6.93 1.81 -18.98
C ASP A 95 -7.00 2.47 -17.58
N LEU A 96 -7.21 3.79 -17.52
CA LEU A 96 -7.37 4.50 -16.25
C LEU A 96 -8.64 4.05 -15.50
N GLU A 97 -9.74 3.90 -16.23
CA GLU A 97 -11.03 3.45 -15.69
C GLU A 97 -10.89 2.03 -15.13
N LYS A 98 -10.34 1.09 -15.92
CA LYS A 98 -10.12 -0.30 -15.51
C LYS A 98 -9.30 -0.41 -14.22
N HIS A 99 -8.17 0.32 -14.14
CA HIS A 99 -7.33 0.30 -12.93
C HIS A 99 -7.96 1.09 -11.77
N GLY A 100 -8.80 2.08 -12.07
CA GLY A 100 -9.61 2.80 -11.08
C GLY A 100 -10.66 1.90 -10.42
N GLU A 101 -11.39 1.13 -11.22
CA GLU A 101 -12.40 0.16 -10.78
C GLU A 101 -11.77 -0.95 -9.93
N ALA A 102 -10.73 -1.62 -10.43
CA ALA A 102 -10.04 -2.69 -9.69
C ALA A 102 -9.53 -2.22 -8.32
N ARG A 103 -9.10 -0.96 -8.22
CA ARG A 103 -8.65 -0.35 -6.98
C ARG A 103 -9.80 -0.06 -6.03
N LEU A 104 -10.95 0.39 -6.54
CA LEU A 104 -12.16 0.60 -5.74
C LEU A 104 -12.67 -0.73 -5.21
N GLU A 105 -12.77 -1.76 -6.05
CA GLU A 105 -13.16 -3.12 -5.65
C GLU A 105 -12.25 -3.66 -4.55
N ALA A 106 -10.93 -3.50 -4.68
CA ALA A 106 -9.98 -3.92 -3.65
C ALA A 106 -10.16 -3.16 -2.33
N ARG A 107 -10.61 -1.90 -2.36
CA ARG A 107 -10.92 -1.11 -1.16
C ARG A 107 -12.20 -1.57 -0.46
N GLU A 108 -13.24 -1.93 -1.22
CA GLU A 108 -14.50 -2.43 -0.65
C GLU A 108 -14.32 -3.76 0.09
N LEU A 109 -13.25 -4.51 -0.21
CA LEU A 109 -12.89 -5.76 0.46
C LEU A 109 -12.08 -5.54 1.75
N ILE A 110 -11.80 -4.30 2.15
CA ILE A 110 -11.07 -4.01 3.39
C ILE A 110 -12.01 -4.21 4.59
N PRO A 111 -11.67 -5.10 5.55
CA PRO A 111 -12.45 -5.34 6.77
C PRO A 111 -12.66 -4.08 7.59
N ARG A 112 -13.77 -4.00 8.36
CA ARG A 112 -14.18 -2.78 9.09
C ARG A 112 -13.18 -2.27 10.12
N TYR A 113 -12.29 -3.14 10.60
CA TYR A 113 -11.28 -2.78 11.60
C TYR A 113 -9.97 -2.23 10.99
N LEU A 114 -9.78 -2.34 9.67
CA LEU A 114 -8.56 -1.95 8.93
C LEU A 114 -8.55 -0.55 8.25
N PRO A 115 -9.64 0.23 8.14
CA PRO A 115 -9.54 1.60 7.67
C PRO A 115 -8.77 2.50 8.63
N VAL A 116 -8.12 3.53 8.09
CA VAL A 116 -7.44 4.56 8.89
C VAL A 116 -8.44 5.24 9.82
N GLN A 117 -8.05 5.34 11.09
CA GLN A 117 -8.78 6.08 12.11
C GLN A 117 -7.97 7.33 12.49
N PRO A 118 -8.63 8.39 13.00
CA PRO A 118 -7.93 9.56 13.51
C PRO A 118 -6.81 9.15 14.46
N PHE A 119 -5.63 9.75 14.30
CA PHE A 119 -4.47 9.41 15.11
C PHE A 119 -4.77 9.66 16.59
N THR A 120 -4.79 8.59 17.40
CA THR A 120 -4.83 8.67 18.85
C THR A 120 -3.46 8.30 19.39
N PRO A 121 -2.79 9.17 20.18
CA PRO A 121 -1.49 8.83 20.77
C PRO A 121 -1.63 7.65 21.74
N THR A 122 -1.33 6.45 21.28
CA THR A 122 -1.40 5.22 22.07
C THR A 122 -0.08 4.99 22.80
N ALA A 123 0.13 5.75 23.87
CA ALA A 123 1.42 5.83 24.56
C ALA A 123 1.85 4.55 25.31
N SER A 124 1.03 3.49 25.38
CA SER A 124 1.39 2.29 26.17
C SER A 124 1.05 0.93 25.58
N ASP A 125 0.18 0.83 24.56
CA ASP A 125 -0.22 -0.47 24.01
C ASP A 125 0.44 -0.77 22.65
N THR A 126 1.31 -1.78 22.65
CA THR A 126 2.02 -2.25 21.46
C THR A 126 1.08 -2.84 20.42
N ALA A 127 -0.02 -3.47 20.83
CA ALA A 127 -0.99 -4.09 19.92
C ALA A 127 -1.79 -3.01 19.18
N THR A 128 -2.33 -2.03 19.92
CA THR A 128 -3.02 -0.89 19.30
C THR A 128 -2.11 -0.09 18.37
N ALA A 129 -0.86 0.16 18.75
CA ALA A 129 0.09 0.84 17.87
C ALA A 129 0.44 0.02 16.61
N LYS A 130 0.51 -1.32 16.70
CA LYS A 130 0.71 -2.20 15.54
C LYS A 130 -0.49 -2.12 14.59
N LEU A 131 -1.71 -2.18 15.12
CA LEU A 131 -2.95 -2.06 14.33
C LEU A 131 -3.07 -0.68 13.66
N GLN A 132 -2.71 0.38 14.37
CA GLN A 132 -2.73 1.73 13.81
C GLN A 132 -1.76 1.88 12.63
N ARG A 133 -0.55 1.33 12.76
CA ARG A 133 0.42 1.30 11.66
C ARG A 133 -0.06 0.45 10.49
N SER A 134 -0.69 -0.70 10.74
CA SER A 134 -1.21 -1.56 9.67
C SER A 134 -2.33 -0.89 8.87
N ARG A 135 -3.21 -0.12 9.55
CA ARG A 135 -4.23 0.71 8.89
C ARG A 135 -3.60 1.74 7.95
N ILE A 136 -2.58 2.46 8.44
CA ILE A 136 -1.85 3.45 7.65
C ILE A 136 -1.14 2.79 6.46
N ASP A 137 -0.52 1.63 6.65
CA ASP A 137 0.18 0.92 5.56
C ASP A 137 -0.80 0.50 4.45
N VAL A 138 -1.91 -0.16 4.80
CA VAL A 138 -2.96 -0.56 3.84
C VAL A 138 -3.48 0.64 3.04
N ASP A 139 -3.82 1.73 3.71
CA ASP A 139 -4.35 2.91 3.03
C ASP A 139 -3.28 3.63 2.19
N SER A 140 -2.01 3.56 2.62
CA SER A 140 -0.89 4.09 1.84
C SER A 140 -0.70 3.35 0.52
N VAL A 141 -0.81 2.01 0.48
CA VAL A 141 -0.76 1.25 -0.79
C VAL A 141 -1.89 1.69 -1.74
N TYR A 142 -3.11 1.89 -1.20
CA TYR A 142 -4.25 2.36 -1.99
C TYR A 142 -4.04 3.76 -2.60
N HIS A 143 -3.48 4.69 -1.82
CA HIS A 143 -3.20 6.04 -2.27
C HIS A 143 -1.97 6.14 -3.18
N LEU A 144 -0.95 5.30 -2.96
CA LEU A 144 0.19 5.17 -3.85
C LEU A 144 -0.25 4.75 -5.27
N GLY A 145 -1.22 3.84 -5.37
CA GLY A 145 -1.82 3.47 -6.66
C GLY A 145 -2.39 4.66 -7.43
N ARG A 146 -3.09 5.59 -6.74
CA ARG A 146 -3.60 6.83 -7.37
C ARG A 146 -2.44 7.72 -7.83
N CYS A 147 -1.46 7.94 -6.95
CA CYS A 147 -0.29 8.75 -7.28
C CYS A 147 0.43 8.21 -8.51
N LEU A 148 0.71 6.92 -8.57
CA LEU A 148 1.40 6.31 -9.71
C LEU A 148 0.57 6.38 -11.00
N LEU A 149 -0.73 6.11 -10.92
CA LEU A 149 -1.63 6.13 -12.08
C LEU A 149 -1.76 7.53 -12.68
N PHE A 150 -1.85 8.56 -11.82
CA PHE A 150 -2.20 9.91 -12.24
C PHE A 150 -1.03 10.92 -12.28
N ARG A 151 0.15 10.62 -11.73
CA ARG A 151 1.29 11.58 -11.64
C ARG A 151 1.66 12.28 -12.94
N LYS A 152 1.51 11.61 -14.09
CA LYS A 152 1.83 12.20 -15.41
C LYS A 152 0.88 13.34 -15.79
N PHE A 153 -0.33 13.37 -15.23
CA PHE A 153 -1.34 14.38 -15.54
C PHE A 153 -1.09 15.70 -14.79
N VAL A 154 -0.35 15.66 -13.67
CA VAL A 154 -0.01 16.85 -12.88
C VAL A 154 0.62 17.95 -13.75
N PRO A 155 1.72 17.71 -14.49
CA PRO A 155 2.25 18.73 -15.41
C PRO A 155 1.39 18.94 -16.67
N GLN A 156 0.58 17.97 -17.09
CA GLN A 156 -0.25 18.08 -18.30
C GLN A 156 -1.47 18.98 -18.11
N ALA A 157 -2.04 19.02 -16.90
CA ALA A 157 -3.17 19.87 -16.54
C ALA A 157 -2.93 21.35 -16.84
N ARG A 158 -1.66 21.78 -16.85
CA ARG A 158 -1.23 23.14 -17.22
C ARG A 158 -1.56 23.51 -18.66
N ARG A 159 -1.50 22.53 -19.57
CA ARG A 159 -1.70 22.75 -21.01
C ARG A 159 -3.05 22.24 -21.49
N TYR A 160 -3.60 21.24 -20.80
CA TYR A 160 -4.79 20.52 -21.22
C TYR A 160 -5.81 20.52 -20.07
N PRO A 161 -6.88 21.33 -20.16
CA PRO A 161 -7.94 21.37 -19.14
C PRO A 161 -8.58 20.00 -18.87
N ALA A 162 -8.63 19.12 -19.88
CA ALA A 162 -9.12 17.75 -19.73
C ALA A 162 -8.29 16.87 -18.77
N ALA A 163 -7.11 17.32 -18.33
CA ALA A 163 -6.26 16.61 -17.38
C ALA A 163 -6.38 17.14 -15.93
N ILE A 164 -7.18 18.19 -15.68
CA ILE A 164 -7.33 18.80 -14.36
C ILE A 164 -7.90 17.80 -13.35
N GLU A 165 -8.97 17.08 -13.70
CA GLU A 165 -9.59 16.08 -12.82
C GLU A 165 -8.59 14.98 -12.39
N TYR A 166 -7.74 14.54 -13.31
CA TYR A 166 -6.71 13.54 -13.03
C TYR A 166 -5.59 14.12 -12.16
N ARG A 167 -5.23 15.40 -12.35
CA ARG A 167 -4.29 16.12 -11.49
C ARG A 167 -4.86 16.22 -10.07
N ASP A 168 -6.11 16.64 -9.90
CA ASP A 168 -6.74 16.81 -8.59
C ASP A 168 -6.76 15.47 -7.83
N ASN A 169 -7.16 14.39 -8.51
CA ASN A 169 -7.10 13.04 -7.96
C ASN A 169 -5.71 12.60 -7.51
N CYS A 170 -4.66 13.03 -8.21
CA CYS A 170 -3.28 12.75 -7.86
C CYS A 170 -2.84 13.56 -6.63
N ILE A 171 -3.17 14.85 -6.59
CA ILE A 171 -2.81 15.75 -5.48
C ILE A 171 -3.51 15.32 -4.19
N ASP A 172 -4.81 15.01 -4.25
CA ASP A 172 -5.56 14.51 -3.09
C ASP A 172 -4.91 13.26 -2.48
N ALA A 173 -4.48 12.33 -3.34
CA ALA A 173 -3.81 11.13 -2.90
C ALA A 173 -2.43 11.40 -2.29
N ALA A 174 -1.65 12.30 -2.89
CA ALA A 174 -0.34 12.70 -2.39
C ALA A 174 -0.46 13.38 -1.02
N MET A 175 -1.46 14.26 -0.85
CA MET A 175 -1.72 14.93 0.43
C MET A 175 -2.10 13.92 1.53
N ILE A 176 -2.89 12.88 1.21
CA ILE A 176 -3.22 11.82 2.16
C ILE A 176 -1.96 11.04 2.57
N LEU A 177 -1.11 10.66 1.63
CA LEU A 177 0.18 10.00 1.93
C LEU A 177 1.07 10.87 2.83
N LEU A 178 1.17 12.17 2.58
CA LEU A 178 1.92 13.08 3.44
C LEU A 178 1.30 13.22 4.84
N SER A 179 -0.03 13.16 4.94
CA SER A 179 -0.71 13.13 6.24
C SER A 179 -0.40 11.86 7.03
N HIS A 180 -0.26 10.71 6.36
CA HIS A 180 0.20 9.46 6.96
C HIS A 180 1.64 9.57 7.46
N GLN A 181 2.53 10.17 6.67
CA GLN A 181 3.91 10.43 7.09
C GLN A 181 3.93 11.25 8.39
N ALA A 182 3.11 12.30 8.48
CA ALA A 182 3.01 13.13 9.67
C ALA A 182 2.47 12.34 10.88
N ALA A 183 1.43 11.51 10.68
CA ALA A 183 0.87 10.65 11.73
C ALA A 183 1.90 9.64 12.26
N LEU A 184 2.66 8.99 11.38
CA LEU A 184 3.74 8.07 11.75
C LEU A 184 4.88 8.77 12.49
N ALA A 185 5.21 10.01 12.10
CA ALA A 185 6.22 10.81 12.81
C ALA A 185 5.78 11.15 14.24
N LEU A 186 4.49 11.44 14.45
CA LEU A 186 3.92 11.66 15.79
C LEU A 186 3.92 10.38 16.64
N ASP A 187 3.58 9.22 16.04
CA ASP A 187 3.66 7.91 16.70
C ASP A 187 5.08 7.63 17.22
N HIS A 188 6.08 7.94 16.38
CA HIS A 188 7.49 7.77 16.72
C HIS A 188 7.94 8.67 17.86
N GLY A 189 7.44 9.92 17.91
CA GLY A 189 7.72 10.85 19.00
C GLY A 189 7.08 10.45 20.33
N ALA A 190 5.90 9.82 20.29
CA ALA A 190 5.16 9.41 21.48
C ALA A 190 5.63 8.07 22.08
N THR A 191 6.14 7.16 21.23
CA THR A 191 6.35 5.74 21.62
C THR A 191 7.80 5.41 22.03
N CYS A 192 8.77 6.33 21.91
CA CYS A 192 10.18 5.97 22.14
C CYS A 192 11.04 7.04 22.88
N PRO A 193 11.65 6.70 24.04
CA PRO A 193 12.92 7.29 24.45
C PRO A 193 14.03 6.75 23.54
N ARG A 194 14.78 7.67 22.89
CA ARG A 194 15.95 7.61 21.96
C ARG A 194 16.76 6.30 21.69
N ASN A 195 16.60 5.19 22.41
CA ASN A 195 17.51 4.03 22.40
C ASN A 195 16.89 2.63 22.16
N VAL A 196 15.61 2.49 21.81
CA VAL A 196 15.06 1.14 21.48
C VAL A 196 15.11 0.89 19.98
N GLN A 197 15.62 -0.29 19.63
CA GLN A 197 15.93 -0.79 18.29
C GLN A 197 14.92 -0.37 17.22
N LYS A 198 15.46 0.17 16.13
CA LYS A 198 14.77 0.55 14.90
C LYS A 198 13.93 -0.63 14.40
N ARG A 199 12.62 -0.60 14.64
CA ARG A 199 11.69 -1.60 14.09
C ARG A 199 11.74 -1.52 12.57
N HIS A 200 12.02 -2.65 11.94
CA HIS A 200 12.24 -2.87 10.51
C HIS A 200 11.03 -2.55 9.61
N PHE A 201 9.91 -2.10 10.16
CA PHE A 201 8.70 -1.71 9.41
C PHE A 201 8.83 -0.38 8.64
N HIS A 202 9.95 0.34 8.77
CA HIS A 202 10.07 1.75 8.39
C HIS A 202 10.77 2.06 7.05
N ARG A 203 11.19 1.06 6.26
CA ARG A 203 11.89 1.33 4.99
C ARG A 203 10.95 1.61 3.81
N LEU A 204 9.85 0.87 3.72
CA LEU A 204 8.86 0.91 2.63
C LEU A 204 8.16 2.27 2.49
N THR A 205 7.64 2.81 3.60
CA THR A 205 6.79 4.01 3.58
C THR A 205 7.53 5.28 3.15
N THR A 206 8.85 5.34 3.36
CA THR A 206 9.63 6.57 3.14
C THR A 206 9.69 6.96 1.66
N HIS A 207 9.77 5.98 0.75
CA HIS A 207 9.84 6.24 -0.70
C HIS A 207 8.51 6.73 -1.27
N ASP A 208 7.41 6.16 -0.80
CA ASP A 208 6.06 6.56 -1.23
C ASP A 208 5.74 7.98 -0.80
N PHE A 209 6.13 8.35 0.42
CA PHE A 209 6.01 9.71 0.91
C PHE A 209 6.89 10.69 0.14
N PHE A 210 8.08 10.27 -0.28
CA PHE A 210 8.94 11.11 -1.11
C PHE A 210 8.34 11.35 -2.51
N LEU A 211 7.76 10.32 -3.13
CA LEU A 211 7.01 10.48 -4.38
C LEU A 211 5.84 11.46 -4.20
N ALA A 212 5.08 11.33 -3.11
CA ALA A 212 3.97 12.24 -2.80
C ALA A 212 4.47 13.69 -2.62
N ALA A 213 5.58 13.90 -1.91
CA ALA A 213 6.20 15.21 -1.76
C ALA A 213 6.63 15.80 -3.10
N ILE A 214 7.23 15.01 -3.99
CA ILE A 214 7.58 15.44 -5.35
C ILE A 214 6.34 15.84 -6.15
N ILE A 215 5.27 15.05 -6.08
CA ILE A 215 4.02 15.33 -6.80
C ILE A 215 3.49 16.72 -6.39
N VAL A 216 3.42 16.99 -5.09
CA VAL A 216 2.96 18.29 -4.56
C VAL A 216 3.95 19.40 -4.93
N ALA A 217 5.26 19.17 -4.83
CA ALA A 217 6.25 20.18 -5.21
C ALA A 217 6.21 20.53 -6.70
N VAL A 218 6.06 19.53 -7.57
CA VAL A 218 5.93 19.73 -9.02
C VAL A 218 4.68 20.55 -9.31
N ASP A 219 3.58 20.24 -8.64
CA ASP A 219 2.33 20.97 -8.80
C ASP A 219 2.46 22.45 -8.39
N LEU A 220 3.00 22.72 -7.20
CA LEU A 220 3.23 24.06 -6.66
C LEU A 220 4.25 24.88 -7.45
N TYR A 221 5.27 24.25 -8.04
CA TYR A 221 6.36 24.95 -8.74
C TYR A 221 5.88 25.80 -9.94
N ALA A 222 4.61 25.70 -10.37
CA ALA A 222 4.09 26.45 -11.50
C ALA A 222 2.99 27.47 -11.17
N GLU A 223 2.72 27.74 -9.89
CA GLU A 223 1.87 28.87 -9.46
C GLU A 223 2.66 30.19 -9.25
N VAL A 224 3.92 30.26 -9.73
CA VAL A 224 4.77 31.47 -9.81
C VAL A 224 5.16 31.72 -11.25
#